data_AF-A0A497I2L7-F1
#
_entry.id   AF-A0A497I2L7-F1
#
_cell.length_a   1.000
_cell.length_b   1.000
_cell.length_c   1.000
_cell.angle_alpha   90.00
_cell.angle_beta   90.00
_cell.angle_gamma   90.00
#
_symmetry.space_group_name_H-M   'P 1'
#
loop_
_entity.id
_entity.type
_entity.pdbx_description
1 polymer ?
#
loop_
_entity_poly.entity_id
_entity_poly.type
_entity_poly.pdbx_seq_one_letter_code
_entity_poly.pdbx_strand_id
1 'polypeptide(L)'
;MESDFLDFQSFSLKTSLIDREVRLNASSYSLEYAESRRIVEEISRRAEVVKIKDLTRNIFHRPRFKRLYTGKKNGLPFLMPTDVFMFPLKPRKFIMNPPEGLSVEKGWILVTCSGTVGRTIITTKQISNCVLSHDIIRIVPEKLTGYIYAYLNTWIGQAFLTKDQYGATVKHIEPEHVANVPIPRIPEVEKEVHEKV
;
A
#
# COMPACT_ATOMS: atom_id res chain seq x y z
N MET A 1 5.38 -48.68 -35.19
CA MET A 1 5.35 -47.27 -34.73
C MET A 1 5.84 -47.28 -33.30
N GLU A 2 7.15 -47.19 -33.12
CA GLU A 2 7.72 -46.87 -31.82
C GLU A 2 7.38 -45.41 -31.53
N SER A 3 6.73 -45.16 -30.40
CA SER A 3 6.49 -43.82 -29.91
C SER A 3 7.78 -43.32 -29.27
N ASP A 4 8.44 -42.35 -29.90
CA ASP A 4 9.50 -41.57 -29.28
C ASP A 4 8.94 -40.86 -28.04
N PHE A 5 9.13 -41.45 -26.87
CA PHE A 5 8.92 -40.77 -25.61
C PHE A 5 10.03 -39.71 -25.50
N LEU A 6 9.64 -38.44 -25.56
CA LEU A 6 10.51 -37.32 -25.23
C LEU A 6 11.16 -37.57 -23.87
N ASP A 7 12.48 -37.73 -23.87
CA ASP A 7 13.29 -37.89 -22.67
C ASP A 7 13.26 -36.58 -21.88
N PHE A 8 12.36 -36.50 -20.89
CA PHE A 8 12.24 -35.33 -20.04
C PHE A 8 13.45 -35.22 -19.13
N GLN A 9 14.39 -34.35 -19.48
CA GLN A 9 15.41 -33.90 -18.55
C GLN A 9 14.77 -32.99 -17.51
N SER A 10 14.90 -33.38 -16.23
CA SER A 10 14.49 -32.55 -15.11
C SER A 10 15.71 -32.10 -14.32
N PHE A 11 15.61 -30.90 -13.75
CA PHE A 11 16.57 -30.38 -12.79
C PHE A 11 15.81 -29.79 -11.61
N SER A 12 16.43 -29.81 -10.44
CA SER A 12 15.86 -29.27 -9.21
C SER A 12 16.63 -28.03 -8.79
N LEU A 13 15.91 -26.94 -8.56
CA LEU A 13 16.44 -25.69 -8.01
C LEU A 13 15.96 -25.53 -6.57
N LYS A 14 16.87 -25.20 -5.66
CA LYS A 14 16.54 -24.77 -4.30
C LYS A 14 16.86 -23.29 -4.18
N THR A 15 15.88 -22.51 -3.75
CA THR A 15 16.06 -21.07 -3.48
C THR A 15 15.34 -20.68 -2.21
N SER A 16 15.94 -19.79 -1.43
CA SER A 16 15.30 -19.15 -0.27
C SER A 16 14.36 -18.01 -0.69
N LEU A 17 14.32 -17.65 -1.98
CA LEU A 17 13.51 -16.55 -2.52
C LEU A 17 12.04 -16.94 -2.73
N ILE A 18 11.72 -18.23 -2.78
CA ILE A 18 10.34 -18.72 -2.88
C ILE A 18 9.78 -18.85 -1.47
N ASP A 19 8.85 -17.95 -1.13
CA ASP A 19 8.10 -17.96 0.12
C ASP A 19 6.96 -19.00 0.08
N ARG A 20 6.35 -19.29 1.23
CA ARG A 20 5.35 -20.36 1.41
C ARG A 20 4.11 -20.20 0.54
N GLU A 21 3.73 -18.98 0.17
CA GLU A 21 2.73 -18.76 -0.88
C GLU A 21 3.43 -18.86 -2.25
N VAL A 22 3.30 -20.02 -2.89
CA VAL A 22 3.81 -20.28 -4.25
C VAL A 22 2.98 -19.49 -5.26
N ARG A 23 3.13 -18.17 -5.28
CA ARG A 23 2.59 -17.30 -6.34
C ARG A 23 3.62 -17.22 -7.45
N LEU A 24 3.22 -17.55 -8.68
CA LEU A 24 4.04 -17.39 -9.88
C LEU A 24 3.79 -16.00 -10.50
N ASN A 25 4.07 -14.94 -9.76
CA ASN A 25 3.94 -13.56 -10.22
C ASN A 25 5.32 -12.88 -10.23
N ALA A 26 5.66 -12.19 -11.32
CA ALA A 26 6.98 -11.60 -11.51
C ALA A 26 7.33 -10.56 -10.42
N SER A 27 6.36 -9.77 -9.95
CA SER A 27 6.60 -8.75 -8.91
C SER A 27 7.09 -9.34 -7.59
N SER A 28 6.62 -10.54 -7.24
CA SER A 28 6.99 -11.26 -6.03
C SER A 28 8.45 -11.75 -6.03
N TYR A 29 9.10 -11.77 -7.21
CA TYR A 29 10.50 -12.17 -7.39
C TYR A 29 11.34 -11.11 -8.11
N SER A 30 10.87 -9.85 -8.09
CA SER A 30 11.64 -8.73 -8.63
C SER A 30 12.98 -8.58 -7.92
N LEU A 31 14.01 -8.13 -8.65
CA LEU A 31 15.34 -7.90 -8.08
C LEU A 31 15.27 -6.83 -6.97
N GLU A 32 14.43 -5.82 -7.16
CA GLU A 32 14.18 -4.77 -6.18
C GLU A 32 13.62 -5.35 -4.87
N TYR A 33 12.67 -6.28 -4.95
CA TYR A 33 12.16 -6.97 -3.76
C TYR A 33 13.21 -7.87 -3.13
N ALA A 34 13.97 -8.63 -3.92
CA ALA A 34 15.02 -9.51 -3.41
C ALA A 34 16.10 -8.73 -2.65
N GLU A 35 16.57 -7.60 -3.18
CA GLU A 35 17.53 -6.72 -2.50
C GLU A 35 16.92 -6.05 -1.28
N SER A 36 15.67 -5.55 -1.38
CA SER A 36 14.96 -4.96 -0.23
C SER A 36 14.84 -5.95 0.92
N ARG A 37 14.52 -7.20 0.60
CA ARG A 37 14.45 -8.29 1.56
C ARG A 37 15.80 -8.55 2.20
N ARG A 38 16.87 -8.66 1.41
CA ARG A 38 18.24 -8.85 1.92
C ARG A 38 18.66 -7.73 2.88
N ILE A 39 18.37 -6.48 2.54
CA ILE A 39 18.68 -5.32 3.39
C ILE A 39 17.91 -5.38 4.71
N VAL A 40 16.60 -5.67 4.67
CA VAL A 40 15.79 -5.79 5.89
C VAL A 40 16.26 -6.95 6.77
N GLU A 41 16.66 -8.09 6.17
CA GLU A 41 17.27 -9.22 6.89
C GLU A 41 18.63 -8.88 7.53
N GLU A 42 19.41 -7.98 6.93
CA GLU A 42 20.66 -7.49 7.53
C GLU A 42 20.40 -6.51 8.67
N ILE A 43 19.42 -5.61 8.51
CA ILE A 43 19.01 -4.66 9.55
C ILE A 43 18.44 -5.41 10.75
N SER A 44 17.66 -6.47 10.55
CA SER A 44 17.05 -7.24 11.64
C SER A 44 18.06 -7.92 12.57
N ARG A 45 19.33 -8.04 12.15
CA ARG A 45 20.43 -8.51 13.01
C ARG A 45 20.92 -7.46 14.02
N ARG A 46 20.56 -6.19 13.82
CA ARG A 46 21.07 -5.04 14.59
C ARG A 46 19.99 -4.16 15.18
N ALA A 47 18.78 -4.21 14.63
CA ALA A 47 17.63 -3.44 15.07
C ALA A 47 16.37 -4.31 15.01
N GLU A 48 15.38 -3.97 15.83
CA GLU A 48 14.06 -4.60 15.74
C GLU A 48 13.42 -4.25 14.39
N VAL A 49 12.75 -5.22 13.77
CA VAL A 49 11.95 -5.01 12.56
C VAL A 49 10.54 -5.49 12.88
N VAL A 50 9.59 -4.58 12.83
CA VAL A 50 8.17 -4.87 13.07
C VAL A 50 7.39 -4.76 11.77
N LYS A 51 6.10 -5.05 11.79
CA LYS A 51 5.21 -4.82 10.66
C LYS A 51 4.51 -3.47 10.81
N ILE A 52 4.05 -2.87 9.71
CA ILE A 52 3.29 -1.60 9.75
C ILE A 52 2.06 -1.72 10.66
N LYS A 53 1.39 -2.88 10.69
CA LYS A 53 0.26 -3.11 11.59
C LYS A 53 0.60 -2.97 13.08
N ASP A 54 1.85 -3.19 13.46
CA ASP A 54 2.30 -3.10 14.86
C ASP A 54 2.52 -1.63 15.29
N LEU A 55 2.50 -0.67 14.34
CA LEU A 55 2.61 0.77 14.59
C LEU A 55 1.30 1.53 14.31
N THR A 56 0.22 0.81 13.98
CA THR A 56 -1.02 1.39 13.49
C THR A 56 -2.21 0.79 14.22
N ARG A 57 -3.23 1.61 14.47
CA ARG A 57 -4.48 1.18 15.09
C ARG A 57 -5.31 0.35 14.13
N ASN A 58 -5.27 0.71 12.85
CA ASN A 58 -6.08 0.08 11.81
C ASN A 58 -5.50 0.32 10.42
N ILE A 59 -5.71 -0.63 9.51
CA ILE A 59 -5.39 -0.53 8.09
C ILE A 59 -6.55 -1.14 7.32
N PHE A 60 -7.24 -0.34 6.51
CA PHE A 60 -8.47 -0.78 5.85
C PHE A 60 -8.76 -0.03 4.56
N HIS A 61 -9.48 -0.68 3.65
CA HIS A 61 -10.22 -0.01 2.57
C HIS A 61 -11.72 -0.27 2.79
N ARG A 62 -12.59 0.31 1.98
CA ARG A 62 -14.05 0.09 2.11
C ARG A 62 -14.55 -0.84 1.01
N PRO A 63 -15.64 -1.59 1.23
CA PRO A 63 -16.27 -2.35 0.15
C PRO A 63 -16.71 -1.45 -1.01
N ARG A 64 -16.81 -2.03 -2.21
CA ARG A 64 -17.37 -1.33 -3.36
C ARG A 64 -18.82 -0.93 -3.06
N PHE A 65 -19.20 0.25 -3.51
CA PHE A 65 -20.54 0.80 -3.30
C PHE A 65 -21.02 1.56 -4.54
N LYS A 66 -22.36 1.67 -4.69
CA LYS A 66 -22.99 2.47 -5.73
C LYS A 66 -22.82 3.95 -5.43
N ARG A 67 -22.25 4.70 -6.37
CA ARG A 67 -22.04 6.15 -6.24
C ARG A 67 -23.22 6.88 -6.88
N LEU A 68 -24.02 7.56 -6.06
CA LEU A 68 -25.09 8.44 -6.53
C LEU A 68 -24.51 9.82 -6.81
N TYR A 69 -23.96 10.00 -8.02
CA TYR A 69 -23.34 11.27 -8.40
C TYR A 69 -24.35 12.40 -8.48
N THR A 70 -23.91 13.60 -8.09
CA THR A 70 -24.71 14.81 -8.10
C THR A 70 -23.85 16.05 -8.31
N GLY A 71 -24.47 17.23 -8.34
CA GLY A 71 -23.77 18.51 -8.38
C GLY A 71 -23.31 18.98 -7.00
N LYS A 72 -22.40 19.97 -6.99
CA LYS A 72 -21.81 20.57 -5.77
C LYS A 72 -22.83 21.04 -4.73
N LYS A 73 -24.02 21.47 -5.15
CA LYS A 73 -25.08 21.99 -4.25
C LYS A 73 -25.72 20.90 -3.39
N ASN A 74 -25.77 19.66 -3.87
CA ASN A 74 -26.61 18.60 -3.29
C ASN A 74 -25.80 17.39 -2.80
N GLY A 75 -24.47 17.41 -2.92
CA GLY A 75 -23.63 16.26 -2.58
C GLY A 75 -22.36 16.64 -1.85
N LEU A 76 -21.76 15.65 -1.21
CA LEU A 76 -20.48 15.78 -0.53
C LEU A 76 -19.34 15.66 -1.54
N PRO A 77 -18.26 16.46 -1.39
CA PRO A 77 -17.10 16.39 -2.27
C PRO A 77 -16.46 15.00 -2.20
N PHE A 78 -16.22 14.40 -3.37
CA PHE A 78 -15.75 13.04 -3.50
C PHE A 78 -14.40 12.98 -4.21
N LEU A 79 -13.42 12.30 -3.60
CA LEU A 79 -12.06 12.15 -4.11
C LEU A 79 -11.82 10.70 -4.59
N MET A 80 -11.46 10.58 -5.87
CA MET A 80 -10.89 9.36 -6.45
C MET A 80 -9.41 9.21 -6.02
N PRO A 81 -8.80 8.01 -6.17
CA PRO A 81 -7.41 7.77 -5.77
C PRO A 81 -6.39 8.74 -6.35
N THR A 82 -6.60 9.25 -7.57
CA THR A 82 -5.71 10.26 -8.17
C THR A 82 -6.01 11.68 -7.71
N ASP A 83 -7.25 11.98 -7.29
CA ASP A 83 -7.66 13.32 -6.87
C ASP A 83 -6.97 13.73 -5.56
N VAL A 84 -6.66 12.78 -4.66
CA VAL A 84 -6.01 13.09 -3.37
C VAL A 84 -4.61 13.67 -3.51
N PHE A 85 -3.96 13.47 -4.66
CA PHE A 85 -2.61 13.99 -4.95
C PHE A 85 -2.61 15.31 -5.72
N MET A 86 -3.78 15.86 -6.05
CA MET A 86 -3.86 17.11 -6.81
C MET A 86 -3.59 18.31 -5.89
N PHE A 87 -2.76 19.25 -6.37
CA PHE A 87 -2.55 20.54 -5.74
C PHE A 87 -2.80 21.67 -6.75
N PRO A 88 -3.75 22.60 -6.51
CA PRO A 88 -4.64 22.64 -5.35
C PRO A 88 -5.65 21.47 -5.33
N LEU A 89 -6.07 21.04 -4.14
CA LEU A 89 -7.07 19.99 -3.99
C LEU A 89 -8.42 20.48 -4.52
N LYS A 90 -8.87 19.91 -5.65
CA LYS A 90 -10.13 20.30 -6.30
C LYS A 90 -11.01 19.07 -6.54
N PRO A 91 -12.01 18.82 -5.67
CA PRO A 91 -12.99 17.76 -5.90
C PRO A 91 -13.73 17.99 -7.22
N ARG A 92 -13.63 17.02 -8.13
CA ARG A 92 -14.29 17.07 -9.46
C ARG A 92 -15.66 16.39 -9.46
N LYS A 93 -15.94 15.58 -8.43
CA LYS A 93 -17.16 14.77 -8.30
C LYS A 93 -17.78 15.01 -6.92
N PHE A 94 -19.10 14.84 -6.87
CA PHE A 94 -19.89 14.93 -5.64
C PHE A 94 -20.85 13.75 -5.59
N ILE A 95 -21.10 13.22 -4.38
CA ILE A 95 -22.00 12.08 -4.18
C ILE A 95 -23.02 12.37 -3.08
N MET A 96 -24.24 11.84 -3.25
CA MET A 96 -25.29 11.86 -2.23
C MET A 96 -25.23 10.60 -1.37
N ASN A 97 -25.57 10.75 -0.10
CA ASN A 97 -25.77 9.65 0.86
C ASN A 97 -24.67 8.57 0.79
N PRO A 98 -23.37 8.94 0.86
CA PRO A 98 -22.31 7.94 0.91
C PRO A 98 -22.46 7.05 2.15
N PRO A 99 -22.09 5.76 2.07
CA PRO A 99 -22.02 4.93 3.24
C PRO A 99 -20.97 5.45 4.23
N GLU A 100 -21.14 5.11 5.50
CA GLU A 100 -20.23 5.53 6.56
C GLU A 100 -18.80 5.00 6.37
N GLY A 101 -17.84 5.65 7.03
CA GLY A 101 -16.43 5.22 7.06
C GLY A 101 -15.64 5.44 5.77
N LEU A 102 -16.16 6.27 4.85
CA LEU A 102 -15.41 6.75 3.69
C LEU A 102 -14.62 8.04 3.98
N SER A 103 -14.99 8.79 5.02
CA SER A 103 -14.25 9.95 5.52
C SER A 103 -12.94 9.55 6.20
N VAL A 104 -12.03 10.50 6.33
CA VAL A 104 -10.70 10.29 6.95
C VAL A 104 -10.36 11.47 7.84
N GLU A 105 -9.52 11.25 8.84
CA GLU A 105 -9.02 12.32 9.71
C GLU A 105 -7.68 12.86 9.21
N LYS A 106 -7.25 14.03 9.70
CA LYS A 106 -5.92 14.60 9.41
C LYS A 106 -4.83 13.73 10.06
N GLY A 107 -3.73 13.49 9.35
CA GLY A 107 -2.58 12.73 9.86
C GLY A 107 -2.67 11.21 9.65
N TRP A 108 -3.70 10.73 8.97
CA TRP A 108 -3.74 9.36 8.44
C TRP A 108 -2.87 9.27 7.19
N ILE A 109 -2.52 8.06 6.79
CA ILE A 109 -1.82 7.81 5.52
C ILE A 109 -2.79 7.12 4.56
N LEU A 110 -2.86 7.62 3.33
CA LEU A 110 -3.62 7.01 2.25
C LEU A 110 -2.67 6.28 1.31
N VAL A 111 -3.07 5.12 0.82
CA VAL A 111 -2.36 4.36 -0.21
C VAL A 111 -3.32 4.04 -1.36
N THR A 112 -2.88 4.24 -2.61
CA THR A 112 -3.67 3.90 -3.78
C THR A 112 -3.79 2.38 -3.94
N CYS A 113 -5.03 1.86 -3.97
CA CYS A 113 -5.28 0.43 -4.12
C CYS A 113 -5.07 -0.05 -5.55
N SER A 114 -5.48 0.73 -6.55
CA SER A 114 -5.51 0.32 -7.96
C SER A 114 -4.99 1.37 -8.92
N GLY A 115 -4.72 0.95 -10.16
CA GLY A 115 -4.16 1.79 -11.21
C GLY A 115 -2.67 2.05 -10.95
N THR A 116 -2.33 3.26 -10.48
CA THR A 116 -0.97 3.54 -9.98
C THR A 116 -0.89 3.14 -8.52
N VAL A 117 -0.70 1.85 -8.28
CA VAL A 117 -0.65 1.20 -6.97
C VAL A 117 0.49 1.75 -6.11
N GLY A 118 0.26 1.84 -4.79
CA GLY A 118 1.33 2.06 -3.81
C GLY A 118 1.73 3.53 -3.59
N ARG A 119 1.11 4.49 -4.29
CA ARG A 119 1.34 5.92 -4.00
C ARG A 119 0.77 6.27 -2.64
N THR A 120 1.52 7.02 -1.85
CA THR A 120 1.11 7.38 -0.49
C THR A 120 1.02 8.88 -0.26
N ILE A 121 0.11 9.32 0.62
CA ILE A 121 -0.01 10.72 1.04
C ILE A 121 -0.52 10.81 2.48
N ILE A 122 -0.04 11.80 3.25
CA ILE A 122 -0.60 12.13 4.56
C ILE A 122 -1.85 13.00 4.36
N THR A 123 -2.95 12.63 5.02
CA THR A 123 -4.20 13.37 4.94
C THR A 123 -4.06 14.76 5.56
N THR A 124 -4.34 15.77 4.76
CA THR A 124 -4.42 17.17 5.22
C THR A 124 -5.84 17.50 5.70
N LYS A 125 -6.01 18.68 6.31
CA LYS A 125 -7.34 19.18 6.68
C LYS A 125 -8.29 19.28 5.47
N GLN A 126 -7.76 19.65 4.30
CA GLN A 126 -8.55 19.73 3.07
C GLN A 126 -9.08 18.36 2.63
N ILE A 127 -8.25 17.31 2.72
CA ILE A 127 -8.63 15.94 2.39
C ILE A 127 -9.69 15.44 3.39
N SER A 128 -9.53 15.72 4.70
CA SER A 128 -10.50 15.30 5.72
C SER A 128 -11.90 15.90 5.57
N ASN A 129 -12.05 16.98 4.79
CA ASN A 129 -13.35 17.58 4.49
C ASN A 129 -14.06 16.90 3.29
N CYS A 130 -13.47 15.84 2.73
CA CYS A 130 -13.99 15.12 1.57
C CYS A 130 -14.30 13.66 1.92
N VAL A 131 -15.18 13.06 1.11
CA VAL A 131 -15.46 11.63 1.12
C VAL A 131 -14.53 10.95 0.12
N LEU A 132 -13.89 9.85 0.49
CA LEU A 132 -12.90 9.19 -0.35
C LEU A 132 -13.46 7.94 -1.02
N SER A 133 -12.89 7.57 -2.15
CA SER A 133 -13.20 6.30 -2.81
C SER A 133 -12.97 5.09 -1.90
N HIS A 134 -13.69 4.02 -2.20
CA HIS A 134 -13.45 2.71 -1.61
C HIS A 134 -12.07 2.15 -1.97
N ASP A 135 -11.56 2.56 -3.13
CA ASP A 135 -10.32 2.12 -3.77
C ASP A 135 -9.08 2.87 -3.25
N ILE A 136 -9.08 3.18 -1.95
CA ILE A 136 -7.98 3.82 -1.22
C ILE A 136 -7.83 3.08 0.10
N ILE A 137 -6.64 2.55 0.38
CA ILE A 137 -6.29 2.00 1.70
C ILE A 137 -6.00 3.17 2.63
N ARG A 138 -6.59 3.11 3.82
CA ARG A 138 -6.41 4.05 4.93
C ARG A 138 -5.58 3.35 5.98
N ILE A 139 -4.46 3.95 6.34
CA ILE A 139 -3.62 3.57 7.47
C ILE A 139 -3.90 4.59 8.57
N VAL A 140 -4.19 4.11 9.77
CA VAL A 140 -4.43 4.92 10.97
C VAL A 140 -3.25 4.72 11.92
N PRO A 141 -2.20 5.56 11.85
CA PRO A 141 -1.03 5.43 12.73
C PRO A 141 -1.41 5.65 14.19
N GLU A 142 -0.75 4.94 15.11
CA GLU A 142 -0.82 5.27 16.54
C GLU A 142 0.17 6.38 16.90
N LYS A 143 1.36 6.32 16.28
CA LYS A 143 2.48 7.26 16.43
C LYS A 143 3.35 7.21 15.17
N LEU A 144 4.31 8.12 15.06
CA LEU A 144 5.34 8.08 14.01
C LEU A 144 4.79 8.12 12.57
N THR A 145 3.67 8.83 12.35
CA THR A 145 3.04 8.98 11.02
C THR A 145 4.06 9.36 9.94
N GLY A 146 4.93 10.33 10.25
CA GLY A 146 5.94 10.81 9.31
C GLY A 146 6.97 9.75 8.95
N TYR A 147 7.38 8.93 9.92
CA TYR A 147 8.30 7.82 9.69
C TYR A 147 7.68 6.72 8.82
N ILE A 148 6.45 6.30 9.15
CA ILE A 148 5.69 5.32 8.35
C ILE A 148 5.53 5.83 6.92
N TYR A 149 5.11 7.08 6.76
CA TYR A 149 4.95 7.71 5.45
C TYR A 149 6.28 7.76 4.67
N ALA A 150 7.36 8.25 5.28
CA ALA A 150 8.65 8.34 4.63
C ALA A 150 9.16 6.97 4.20
N TYR A 151 9.10 5.98 5.10
CA TYR A 151 9.52 4.62 4.82
C TYR A 151 8.75 4.01 3.64
N LEU A 152 7.42 4.15 3.62
CA LEU A 152 6.59 3.67 2.51
C LEU A 152 6.91 4.38 1.19
N ASN A 153 7.54 5.56 1.16
CA ASN A 153 7.99 6.22 -0.06
C ASN A 153 9.45 5.91 -0.44
N THR A 154 10.19 5.16 0.38
CA THR A 154 11.51 4.65 -0.03
C THR A 154 11.36 3.56 -1.09
N TRP A 155 12.41 3.31 -1.87
CA TRP A 155 12.41 2.19 -2.81
C TRP A 155 12.23 0.83 -2.12
N ILE A 156 12.76 0.67 -0.89
CA ILE A 156 12.60 -0.54 -0.06
C ILE A 156 11.14 -0.71 0.33
N GLY A 157 10.52 0.33 0.92
CA GLY A 157 9.12 0.31 1.31
C GLY A 157 8.19 0.06 0.13
N GLN A 158 8.45 0.68 -1.03
CA GLN A 158 7.69 0.47 -2.25
C GLN A 158 7.83 -0.96 -2.79
N ALA A 159 9.02 -1.54 -2.74
CA ALA A 159 9.24 -2.92 -3.17
C ALA A 159 8.40 -3.90 -2.31
N PHE A 160 8.40 -3.74 -0.99
CA PHE A 160 7.54 -4.54 -0.11
C PHE A 160 6.04 -4.27 -0.31
N LEU A 161 5.66 -3.01 -0.50
CA LEU A 161 4.27 -2.59 -0.66
C LEU A 161 3.61 -3.16 -1.93
N THR A 162 4.40 -3.32 -2.99
CA THR A 162 3.90 -3.67 -4.33
C THR A 162 4.24 -5.09 -4.77
N LYS A 163 5.06 -5.84 -4.02
CA LYS A 163 5.47 -7.22 -4.38
C LYS A 163 4.28 -8.16 -4.65
N ASP A 164 3.21 -8.02 -3.85
CA ASP A 164 2.04 -8.90 -3.89
C ASP A 164 0.89 -8.31 -4.72
N GLN A 165 1.19 -7.29 -5.54
CA GLN A 165 0.19 -6.73 -6.43
C GLN A 165 -0.34 -7.80 -7.39
N TYR A 166 -1.65 -7.82 -7.62
CA TYR A 166 -2.30 -8.80 -8.49
C TYR A 166 -3.21 -8.13 -9.50
N GLY A 167 -3.72 -8.92 -10.46
CA GLY A 167 -4.53 -8.45 -11.57
C GLY A 167 -3.75 -8.39 -12.88
N ALA A 168 -4.42 -8.75 -13.98
CA ALA A 168 -3.82 -8.80 -15.30
C ALA A 168 -3.61 -7.37 -15.85
N THR A 169 -4.71 -6.67 -16.13
CA THR A 169 -4.69 -5.33 -16.72
C THR A 169 -4.58 -4.22 -15.67
N VAL A 170 -5.30 -4.36 -14.55
CA VAL A 170 -5.29 -3.38 -13.45
C VAL A 170 -4.65 -4.04 -12.25
N LYS A 171 -3.54 -3.47 -11.80
CA LYS A 171 -2.85 -3.93 -10.59
C LYS A 171 -3.63 -3.48 -9.36
N HIS A 172 -3.66 -4.34 -8.34
CA HIS A 172 -4.33 -4.10 -7.07
C HIS A 172 -3.48 -4.56 -5.88
N ILE A 173 -3.61 -3.86 -4.75
CA ILE A 173 -3.13 -4.30 -3.43
C ILE A 173 -4.26 -4.22 -2.40
N GLU A 174 -4.10 -4.99 -1.33
CA GLU A 174 -5.06 -5.10 -0.23
C GLU A 174 -4.46 -4.58 1.08
N PRO A 175 -5.29 -4.21 2.08
CA PRO A 175 -4.84 -3.78 3.40
C PRO A 175 -3.84 -4.74 4.04
N GLU A 176 -4.02 -6.05 3.86
CA GLU A 176 -3.14 -7.09 4.40
C GLU A 176 -1.72 -7.01 3.82
N HIS A 177 -1.58 -6.61 2.55
CA HIS A 177 -0.25 -6.40 1.95
C HIS A 177 0.45 -5.23 2.65
N VAL A 178 -0.26 -4.12 2.90
CA VAL A 178 0.27 -2.95 3.60
C VAL A 178 0.60 -3.29 5.05
N ALA A 179 -0.29 -4.03 5.72
CA ALA A 179 -0.15 -4.45 7.11
C ALA A 179 1.12 -5.26 7.36
N ASN A 180 1.55 -6.08 6.39
CA ASN A 180 2.71 -6.96 6.50
C ASN A 180 4.02 -6.36 5.99
N VAL A 181 4.03 -5.11 5.49
CA VAL A 181 5.29 -4.45 5.13
C VAL A 181 6.19 -4.38 6.38
N PRO A 182 7.44 -4.89 6.31
CA PRO A 182 8.37 -4.80 7.42
C PRO A 182 8.92 -3.38 7.50
N ILE A 183 9.04 -2.84 8.70
CA ILE A 183 9.58 -1.52 8.99
C ILE A 183 10.58 -1.63 10.16
N PRO A 184 11.85 -1.21 9.96
CA PRO A 184 12.83 -1.15 11.03
C PRO A 184 12.42 -0.21 12.17
N ARG A 185 12.87 -0.48 13.38
CA ARG A 185 12.72 0.40 14.55
C ARG A 185 14.10 0.88 14.97
N ILE A 186 14.42 2.12 14.61
CA ILE A 186 15.70 2.77 14.90
C ILE A 186 15.35 4.08 15.61
N PRO A 187 15.30 4.11 16.96
CA PRO A 187 14.65 5.17 17.75
C PRO A 187 15.06 6.60 17.38
N GLU A 188 16.35 6.85 17.20
CA GLU A 188 16.88 8.17 16.87
C GLU A 188 16.46 8.60 15.46
N VAL A 189 16.56 7.67 14.50
CA VAL A 189 16.22 7.92 13.09
C VAL A 189 14.71 8.03 12.89
N GLU A 190 13.92 7.16 13.51
CA GLU A 190 12.45 7.18 13.35
C GLU A 190 11.85 8.47 13.91
N LYS A 191 12.41 8.99 15.01
CA LYS A 191 12.00 10.28 15.57
C LYS A 191 12.41 11.44 14.67
N GLU A 192 13.67 11.48 14.25
CA GLU A 192 14.18 12.54 13.37
C GLU A 192 13.39 12.62 12.04
N VAL A 193 13.17 11.47 11.40
CA VAL A 193 12.40 11.39 10.15
C VAL A 193 10.95 11.79 10.38
N HIS A 194 10.35 11.36 11.50
CA HIS A 194 8.96 11.73 11.81
C HIS A 194 8.77 13.24 11.94
N GLU A 195 9.71 13.94 12.58
CA GLU A 195 9.64 15.39 12.81
C GLU A 195 9.90 16.22 11.54
N LYS A 196 10.63 15.67 10.57
CA LYS A 196 10.96 16.33 9.29
C LYS A 196 9.85 16.26 8.24
N VAL A 197 8.87 15.38 8.43
CA VAL A 197 7.71 15.18 7.53
C VAL A 197 6.51 15.99 8.02
#